data_AF-A0A9E5NZN2-F1
#
_entry.id   AF-A0A9E5NZN2-F1
#
_cell.length_a   1.000
_cell.length_b   1.000
_cell.length_c   1.000
_cell.angle_alpha   90.00
_cell.angle_beta   90.00
_cell.angle_gamma   90.00
#
_symmetry.space_group_name_H-M   'P 1'
#
loop_
_entity.id
_entity.type
_entity.pdbx_description
1 polymer ?
#
loop_
_entity_poly.entity_id
_entity_poly.type
_entity_poly.pdbx_seq_one_letter_code
_entity_poly.pdbx_strand_id
1 'polypeptide(L)'
;MRITANHLTIFRIVSLPVPCILLYGGSTAKLVALFIFALLGFTDYLDGVLARRHGTTPFGTFFDPIADKIFISVIYIPFVYLGYIPLWTAILLFLREFLITEVRRLMSQEKLELQVTELAKSKTTIQMAGAAFILLVHLIPNRNLVIPLFFLPIVFTLGIGLISLILKRGLSHRVLLALSCFSYILLIRLVFNPQWSAFLYMMVILLFTYASGLQYIAVSYSAWAGVHRNPFFLIVRLISSCLIPILALIMLRYVPSHSWMAIFVISFDFASQGLDTWISSLGREETIKDRLKQATLIPLAVSAVLLFSLADTRTMAGGILWICLIISTFYMAIDYYGHRKLLLTGTISQS
;
A
#
# COMPACT_ATOMS: atom_id res chain seq x y z
N MET A 1 -23.25 21.00 1.92
CA MET A 1 -22.05 20.47 2.60
C MET A 1 -20.84 20.72 1.72
N ARG A 2 -19.77 21.34 2.22
CA ARG A 2 -18.49 21.40 1.48
C ARG A 2 -17.79 20.06 1.64
N ILE A 3 -17.64 19.31 0.54
CA ILE A 3 -16.87 18.06 0.53
C ILE A 3 -15.41 18.42 0.85
N THR A 4 -14.80 17.76 1.84
CA THR A 4 -13.38 17.97 2.22
C THR A 4 -12.55 16.74 1.86
N ALA A 5 -11.23 16.89 1.78
CA ALA A 5 -10.31 15.79 1.43
C ALA A 5 -10.52 14.54 2.31
N ASN A 6 -10.73 14.74 3.61
CA ASN A 6 -10.97 13.65 4.57
C ASN A 6 -12.22 12.81 4.23
N HIS A 7 -13.28 13.43 3.70
CA HIS A 7 -14.47 12.67 3.33
C HIS A 7 -14.17 11.72 2.17
N LEU A 8 -13.29 12.12 1.24
CA LEU A 8 -12.85 11.25 0.13
C LEU A 8 -11.96 10.12 0.64
N THR A 9 -11.03 10.39 1.56
CA THR A 9 -10.15 9.36 2.14
C THR A 9 -10.96 8.32 2.92
N ILE A 10 -11.89 8.76 3.77
CA ILE A 10 -12.79 7.86 4.52
C ILE A 10 -13.66 7.06 3.56
N PHE A 11 -14.26 7.73 2.57
CA PHE A 11 -15.05 7.07 1.55
C PHE A 11 -14.24 5.99 0.83
N ARG A 12 -12.97 6.25 0.49
CA ARG A 12 -12.08 5.26 -0.12
C ARG A 12 -11.88 4.06 0.78
N ILE A 13 -11.45 4.27 2.03
CA ILE A 13 -11.17 3.19 2.98
C ILE A 13 -12.41 2.31 3.18
N VAL A 14 -13.58 2.93 3.38
CA VAL A 14 -14.85 2.21 3.61
C VAL A 14 -15.32 1.47 2.36
N SER A 15 -15.04 2.02 1.16
CA SER A 15 -15.49 1.43 -0.10
C SER A 15 -14.55 0.34 -0.63
N LEU A 16 -13.28 0.29 -0.20
CA LEU A 16 -12.27 -0.67 -0.67
C LEU A 16 -12.62 -2.16 -0.56
N PRO A 17 -13.37 -2.62 0.47
CA PRO A 17 -13.81 -4.01 0.54
C PRO A 17 -14.72 -4.44 -0.63
N VAL A 18 -15.51 -3.52 -1.19
CA VAL A 18 -16.47 -3.82 -2.27
C VAL A 18 -15.78 -4.34 -3.53
N PRO A 19 -14.85 -3.61 -4.18
CA PRO A 19 -14.16 -4.12 -5.36
C PRO A 19 -13.27 -5.34 -5.04
N CYS A 20 -12.74 -5.44 -3.82
CA CYS A 20 -11.97 -6.61 -3.38
C CYS A 20 -12.82 -7.90 -3.41
N ILE A 21 -14.05 -7.86 -2.86
CA ILE A 21 -14.98 -9.00 -2.90
C ILE A 21 -15.36 -9.33 -4.34
N LEU A 22 -15.62 -8.31 -5.17
CA LEU A 22 -15.98 -8.50 -6.58
C LEU A 22 -14.88 -9.20 -7.41
N LEU A 23 -13.60 -9.09 -7.02
CA LEU A 23 -12.51 -9.81 -7.69
C LEU A 23 -12.65 -11.33 -7.60
N TYR A 24 -13.32 -11.86 -6.58
CA TYR A 24 -13.57 -13.29 -6.42
C TYR A 24 -14.80 -13.77 -7.22
N GLY A 25 -15.54 -12.85 -7.85
CA GLY A 25 -16.69 -13.16 -8.68
C GLY A 25 -16.36 -13.53 -10.13
N GLY A 26 -17.40 -13.60 -10.97
CA GLY A 26 -17.27 -13.83 -12.41
C GLY A 26 -16.71 -12.63 -13.19
N SER A 27 -16.58 -12.78 -14.51
CA SER A 27 -15.98 -11.75 -15.39
C SER A 27 -16.68 -10.38 -15.28
N THR A 28 -18.01 -10.35 -15.19
CA THR A 28 -18.78 -9.12 -15.01
C THR A 28 -18.46 -8.45 -13.67
N ALA A 29 -18.37 -9.22 -12.58
CA ALA A 29 -18.02 -8.70 -11.27
C ALA A 29 -16.60 -8.11 -11.26
N LYS A 30 -15.64 -8.78 -11.90
CA LYS A 30 -14.27 -8.29 -12.06
C LYS A 30 -14.17 -7.02 -12.90
N LEU A 31 -15.02 -6.87 -13.93
CA LEU A 31 -15.10 -5.64 -14.73
C LEU A 31 -15.67 -4.48 -13.88
N VAL A 32 -16.70 -4.74 -13.09
CA VAL A 32 -17.22 -3.75 -12.13
C VAL A 32 -16.16 -3.41 -11.07
N ALA A 33 -15.40 -4.39 -10.58
CA ALA A 33 -14.29 -4.18 -9.65
C ALA A 33 -13.22 -3.24 -10.26
N LEU A 34 -12.85 -3.47 -11.53
CA LEU A 34 -11.93 -2.59 -12.26
C LEU A 34 -12.43 -1.15 -12.31
N PHE A 35 -13.71 -0.95 -12.64
CA PHE A 35 -14.32 0.38 -12.70
C PHE A 35 -14.32 1.07 -11.32
N ILE A 36 -14.69 0.34 -10.26
CA ILE A 36 -14.69 0.88 -8.90
C ILE A 36 -13.27 1.19 -8.43
N PHE A 37 -12.29 0.31 -8.67
CA PHE A 37 -10.88 0.59 -8.33
C PHE A 37 -10.36 1.84 -9.06
N ALA A 38 -10.71 2.02 -10.33
CA ALA A 38 -10.34 3.20 -11.09
C ALA A 38 -10.99 4.47 -10.51
N LEU A 39 -12.27 4.40 -10.14
CA LEU A 39 -12.98 5.50 -9.48
C LEU A 39 -12.34 5.85 -8.14
N LEU A 40 -12.05 4.86 -7.30
CA LEU A 40 -11.41 5.04 -6.00
C LEU A 40 -9.98 5.59 -6.13
N GLY A 41 -9.18 5.11 -7.08
CA GLY A 41 -7.87 5.68 -7.39
C GLY A 41 -7.97 7.13 -7.91
N PHE A 42 -9.03 7.46 -8.65
CA PHE A 42 -9.29 8.84 -9.06
C PHE A 42 -9.64 9.75 -7.88
N THR A 43 -10.31 9.23 -6.84
CA THR A 43 -10.55 10.02 -5.62
C THR A 43 -9.26 10.44 -4.91
N ASP A 44 -8.17 9.68 -5.04
CA ASP A 44 -6.83 10.04 -4.52
C ASP A 44 -6.26 11.25 -5.24
N TYR A 45 -6.41 11.28 -6.56
CA TYR A 45 -6.02 12.47 -7.29
C TYR A 45 -6.85 13.70 -6.87
N LEU A 46 -8.16 13.51 -6.64
CA LEU A 46 -9.05 14.59 -6.24
C LEU A 46 -8.77 15.12 -4.83
N ASP A 47 -8.46 14.26 -3.86
CA ASP A 47 -8.13 14.70 -2.51
C ASP A 47 -6.88 15.60 -2.50
N GLY A 48 -5.85 15.28 -3.30
CA GLY A 48 -4.62 16.05 -3.38
C GLY A 48 -4.82 17.38 -4.10
N VAL A 49 -5.77 17.46 -5.05
CA VAL A 49 -6.18 18.74 -5.64
C VAL A 49 -6.94 19.59 -4.61
N LEU A 50 -7.82 18.96 -3.83
CA LEU A 50 -8.65 19.65 -2.85
C LEU A 50 -7.83 20.15 -1.64
N ALA A 51 -6.86 19.35 -1.18
CA ALA A 51 -5.90 19.71 -0.14
C ALA A 51 -5.02 20.90 -0.55
N ARG A 52 -4.61 20.99 -1.83
CA ARG A 52 -3.86 22.15 -2.35
C ARG A 52 -4.70 23.42 -2.41
N ARG A 53 -6.02 23.31 -2.57
CA ARG A 53 -6.94 24.47 -2.65
C ARG A 53 -7.47 24.92 -1.30
N HIS A 54 -7.61 24.01 -0.34
CA HIS A 54 -8.29 24.29 0.93
C HIS A 54 -7.44 24.02 2.17
N GLY A 55 -6.17 23.64 1.99
CA GLY A 55 -5.26 23.25 3.07
C GLY A 55 -5.39 21.77 3.42
N THR A 56 -4.30 21.21 3.94
CA THR A 56 -4.28 19.86 4.52
C THR A 56 -4.86 19.90 5.93
N THR A 57 -5.54 18.82 6.33
CA THR A 57 -5.97 18.66 7.72
C THR A 57 -5.10 17.61 8.41
N PRO A 58 -4.89 17.68 9.74
CA PRO A 58 -4.11 16.67 10.47
C PRO A 58 -4.63 15.25 10.31
N PHE A 59 -5.96 15.11 10.14
CA PHE A 59 -6.62 13.84 9.90
C PHE A 59 -6.32 13.28 8.50
N GLY A 60 -6.43 14.10 7.45
CA GLY A 60 -6.10 13.67 6.08
C GLY A 60 -4.63 13.23 5.96
N THR A 61 -3.71 14.04 6.50
CA THR A 61 -2.27 13.72 6.51
C THR A 61 -1.95 12.36 7.15
N PHE A 62 -2.76 11.93 8.13
CA PHE A 62 -2.62 10.62 8.77
C PHE A 62 -3.25 9.48 7.96
N PHE A 63 -4.49 9.66 7.49
CA PHE A 63 -5.23 8.58 6.85
C PHE A 63 -4.81 8.33 5.39
N ASP A 64 -4.32 9.34 4.66
CA ASP A 64 -3.97 9.18 3.25
C ASP A 64 -2.85 8.13 3.03
N PRO A 65 -1.70 8.18 3.75
CA PRO A 65 -0.64 7.18 3.58
C PRO A 65 -1.04 5.76 4.02
N ILE A 66 -2.02 5.62 4.91
CA ILE A 66 -2.57 4.31 5.33
C ILE A 66 -3.51 3.79 4.25
N ALA A 67 -4.44 4.63 3.78
CA ALA A 67 -5.40 4.29 2.74
C ALA A 67 -4.71 3.77 1.47
N ASP A 68 -3.62 4.42 1.04
CA ASP A 68 -2.85 4.01 -0.13
C ASP A 68 -2.25 2.62 0.01
N LYS A 69 -1.70 2.29 1.18
CA LYS A 69 -1.08 0.97 1.40
C LYS A 69 -2.13 -0.13 1.53
N ILE A 70 -3.24 0.18 2.19
CA ILE A 70 -4.40 -0.72 2.24
C ILE A 70 -4.92 -0.96 0.82
N PHE A 71 -5.06 0.10 0.02
CA PHE A 71 -5.51 0.02 -1.38
C PHE A 71 -4.65 -0.96 -2.21
N ILE A 72 -3.33 -0.88 -2.08
CA ILE A 72 -2.41 -1.80 -2.75
C ILE A 72 -2.60 -3.23 -2.22
N SER A 73 -2.76 -3.41 -0.90
CA SER A 73 -2.97 -4.74 -0.29
C SER A 73 -4.24 -5.45 -0.79
N VAL A 74 -5.36 -4.72 -0.84
CA VAL A 74 -6.66 -5.28 -1.24
C VAL A 74 -6.75 -5.59 -2.73
N ILE A 75 -5.78 -5.15 -3.55
CA ILE A 75 -5.72 -5.47 -4.97
C ILE A 75 -4.73 -6.60 -5.26
N TYR A 76 -3.48 -6.46 -4.80
CA TYR A 76 -2.41 -7.37 -5.20
C TYR A 76 -2.52 -8.74 -4.52
N ILE A 77 -3.06 -8.83 -3.30
CA ILE A 77 -3.22 -10.12 -2.60
C ILE A 77 -4.27 -11.00 -3.32
N PRO A 78 -5.46 -10.49 -3.70
CA PRO A 78 -6.36 -11.25 -4.56
C PRO A 78 -5.75 -11.66 -5.90
N PHE A 79 -4.88 -10.84 -6.51
CA PHE A 79 -4.21 -11.23 -7.77
C PHE A 79 -3.29 -12.44 -7.61
N VAL A 80 -2.67 -12.61 -6.44
CA VAL A 80 -1.92 -13.84 -6.13
C VAL A 80 -2.88 -15.04 -6.08
N TYR A 81 -4.01 -14.91 -5.38
CA TYR A 81 -5.03 -15.96 -5.29
C TYR A 81 -5.59 -16.36 -6.68
N LEU A 82 -5.88 -15.36 -7.51
CA LEU A 82 -6.40 -15.55 -8.86
C LEU A 82 -5.35 -16.09 -9.85
N GLY A 83 -4.08 -16.22 -9.43
CA GLY A 83 -2.98 -16.66 -10.28
C GLY A 83 -2.57 -15.64 -11.35
N TYR A 84 -2.93 -14.36 -11.18
CA TYR A 84 -2.59 -13.28 -12.13
C TYR A 84 -1.13 -12.85 -11.97
N ILE A 85 -0.58 -12.97 -10.77
CA ILE A 85 0.83 -12.70 -10.47
C ILE A 85 1.43 -13.80 -9.59
N PRO A 86 2.74 -14.08 -9.70
CA PRO A 86 3.41 -15.02 -8.78
C PRO A 86 3.47 -14.48 -7.35
N LEU A 87 3.30 -15.34 -6.34
CA LEU A 87 3.36 -14.93 -4.93
C LEU A 87 4.65 -14.19 -4.55
N TRP A 88 5.80 -14.63 -5.06
CA TRP A 88 7.09 -14.02 -4.70
C TRP A 88 7.18 -12.55 -5.11
N THR A 89 6.50 -12.13 -6.19
CA THR A 89 6.51 -10.73 -6.61
C THR A 89 5.71 -9.86 -5.65
N ALA A 90 4.58 -10.36 -5.14
CA ALA A 90 3.81 -9.70 -4.11
C ALA A 90 4.60 -9.61 -2.79
N ILE A 91 5.32 -10.66 -2.41
CA ILE A 91 6.22 -10.64 -1.24
C ILE A 91 7.25 -9.52 -1.37
N LEU A 92 7.94 -9.41 -2.51
CA LEU A 92 8.91 -8.32 -2.73
C LEU A 92 8.26 -6.94 -2.71
N LEU A 93 7.07 -6.80 -3.31
CA LEU A 93 6.31 -5.55 -3.30
C LEU A 93 6.03 -5.09 -1.86
N PHE A 94 5.43 -5.95 -1.04
CA PHE A 94 5.06 -5.61 0.34
C PHE A 94 6.28 -5.47 1.25
N LEU A 95 7.30 -6.33 1.11
CA LEU A 95 8.56 -6.24 1.87
C LEU A 95 9.14 -4.83 1.78
N ARG A 96 9.25 -4.30 0.55
CA ARG A 96 9.74 -2.94 0.33
C ARG A 96 8.81 -1.89 0.94
N GLU A 97 7.49 -2.05 0.85
CA GLU A 97 6.56 -1.07 1.44
C GLU A 97 6.68 -1.01 2.97
N PHE A 98 6.85 -2.16 3.64
CA PHE A 98 7.09 -2.21 5.09
C PHE A 98 8.46 -1.61 5.46
N LEU A 99 9.53 -1.99 4.76
CA LEU A 99 10.88 -1.48 5.04
C LEU A 99 10.95 0.06 4.96
N ILE A 100 10.41 0.66 3.89
CA ILE A 100 10.47 2.12 3.71
C ILE A 100 9.54 2.85 4.70
N THR A 101 8.42 2.23 5.07
CA THR A 101 7.52 2.79 6.09
C THR A 101 8.22 2.83 7.45
N GLU A 102 8.88 1.74 7.82
CA GLU A 102 9.62 1.64 9.06
C GLU A 102 10.78 2.64 9.12
N VAL A 103 11.58 2.75 8.06
CA VAL A 103 12.65 3.76 7.98
C VAL A 103 12.08 5.16 8.19
N ARG A 104 10.95 5.50 7.56
CA ARG A 104 10.31 6.81 7.74
C ARG A 104 9.85 7.03 9.19
N ARG A 105 9.31 6.00 9.84
CA ARG A 105 8.90 6.07 11.25
C ARG A 105 10.10 6.43 12.13
N LEU A 106 11.24 5.77 11.94
CA LEU A 106 12.45 6.01 12.72
C LEU A 106 13.00 7.42 12.53
N MET A 107 13.06 7.89 11.28
CA MET A 107 13.52 9.25 11.01
C MET A 107 12.60 10.31 11.63
N SER A 108 11.28 10.06 11.64
CA SER A 108 10.32 10.97 12.27
C SER A 108 10.47 11.04 13.80
N GLN A 109 10.92 9.95 14.45
CA GLN A 109 11.20 9.96 15.90
C GLN A 109 12.39 10.88 16.24
N GLU A 110 13.39 10.92 15.36
CA GLU A 110 14.57 11.80 15.47
C GLU A 110 14.32 13.24 14.97
N LYS A 111 13.06 13.61 14.68
CA LYS A 111 12.68 14.90 14.08
C LYS A 111 13.39 15.20 12.74
N LEU A 112 13.82 14.16 12.03
CA LEU A 112 14.43 14.25 10.72
C LEU A 112 13.36 14.03 9.64
N GLU A 113 13.00 15.09 8.93
CA GLU A 113 12.02 15.02 7.86
C GLU A 113 12.63 14.49 6.56
N LEU A 114 12.21 13.30 6.14
CA LEU A 114 12.58 12.75 4.83
C LEU A 114 11.76 13.40 3.72
N GLN A 115 12.41 14.21 2.89
CA GLN A 115 11.79 14.81 1.72
C GLN A 115 11.30 13.75 0.73
N VAL A 116 10.17 14.04 0.06
CA VAL A 116 9.57 13.13 -0.91
C VAL A 116 10.19 13.27 -2.28
N THR A 117 10.87 12.22 -2.74
CA THR A 117 11.48 12.16 -4.08
C THR A 117 10.43 12.03 -5.18
N GLU A 118 10.69 12.58 -6.37
CA GLU A 118 9.77 12.46 -7.52
C GLU A 118 9.58 11.00 -7.97
N LEU A 119 10.59 10.14 -7.78
CA LEU A 119 10.48 8.70 -8.02
C LEU A 119 9.49 8.04 -7.04
N ALA A 120 9.49 8.43 -5.77
CA ALA A 120 8.51 7.93 -4.81
C ALA A 120 7.09 8.42 -5.08
N LYS A 121 6.94 9.61 -5.66
CA LYS A 121 5.64 10.09 -6.14
C LYS A 121 5.16 9.35 -7.38
N SER A 122 6.08 8.92 -8.25
CA SER A 122 5.74 8.19 -9.48
C SER A 122 5.43 6.71 -9.21
N LYS A 123 5.99 6.14 -8.12
CA LYS A 123 5.77 4.74 -7.73
C LYS A 123 4.28 4.40 -7.56
N THR A 124 3.50 5.28 -6.93
CA THR A 124 2.09 5.02 -6.60
C THR A 124 1.26 5.02 -7.86
N THR A 125 1.54 5.94 -8.78
CA THR A 125 0.92 5.98 -10.10
C THR A 125 1.18 4.68 -10.88
N ILE A 126 2.42 4.18 -10.85
CA ILE A 126 2.78 2.91 -11.51
C ILE A 126 2.09 1.73 -10.84
N GLN A 127 2.07 1.65 -9.50
CA GLN A 127 1.40 0.58 -8.77
C GLN A 127 -0.11 0.54 -9.02
N MET A 128 -0.79 1.69 -9.00
CA MET A 128 -2.24 1.77 -9.20
C MET A 128 -2.64 1.53 -10.66
N ALA A 129 -1.98 2.21 -11.62
CA ALA A 129 -2.21 1.98 -13.05
C ALA A 129 -1.91 0.52 -13.42
N GLY A 130 -0.90 -0.03 -12.76
CA GLY A 130 -0.50 -1.40 -12.91
C GLY A 130 -1.47 -2.45 -12.45
N ALA A 131 -2.03 -2.22 -11.27
CA ALA A 131 -3.10 -3.04 -10.75
C ALA A 131 -4.28 -3.11 -11.73
N ALA A 132 -4.71 -1.95 -12.24
CA ALA A 132 -5.77 -1.86 -13.25
C ALA A 132 -5.41 -2.63 -14.53
N PHE A 133 -4.16 -2.52 -14.99
CA PHE A 133 -3.68 -3.21 -16.18
C PHE A 133 -3.63 -4.73 -16.03
N ILE A 134 -3.06 -5.23 -14.93
CA ILE A 134 -2.98 -6.67 -14.64
C ILE A 134 -4.39 -7.29 -14.67
N LEU A 135 -5.38 -6.59 -14.09
CA LEU A 135 -6.77 -7.02 -14.13
C LEU A 135 -7.35 -7.00 -15.54
N LEU A 136 -7.16 -5.89 -16.28
CA LEU A 136 -7.68 -5.71 -17.64
C LEU A 136 -7.18 -6.81 -18.61
N VAL A 137 -5.89 -7.13 -18.55
CA VAL A 137 -5.27 -8.14 -19.42
C VAL A 137 -5.84 -9.54 -19.20
N HIS A 138 -6.24 -9.86 -17.97
CA HIS A 138 -6.88 -11.14 -17.65
C HIS A 138 -8.39 -11.13 -17.95
N LEU A 139 -9.03 -9.96 -18.00
CA LEU A 139 -10.45 -9.82 -18.38
C LEU A 139 -10.67 -9.88 -19.89
N ILE A 140 -9.66 -9.53 -20.69
CA ILE A 140 -9.71 -9.54 -22.16
C ILE A 140 -8.75 -10.64 -22.68
N PRO A 141 -9.17 -11.92 -22.65
CA PRO A 141 -8.34 -13.01 -23.15
C PRO A 141 -8.14 -12.93 -24.66
N ASN A 142 -9.12 -12.38 -25.39
CA ASN A 142 -9.18 -12.41 -26.85
C ASN A 142 -8.32 -11.31 -27.48
N ARG A 143 -7.26 -11.71 -28.21
CA ARG A 143 -6.27 -10.78 -28.80
C ARG A 143 -6.90 -9.74 -29.74
N ASN A 144 -7.94 -10.12 -30.47
CA ASN A 144 -8.60 -9.24 -31.45
C ASN A 144 -9.35 -8.07 -30.79
N LEU A 145 -9.80 -8.22 -29.54
CA LEU A 145 -10.44 -7.14 -28.78
C LEU A 145 -9.41 -6.19 -28.15
N VAL A 146 -8.15 -6.62 -28.00
CA VAL A 146 -7.05 -5.79 -27.48
C VAL A 146 -6.66 -4.70 -28.49
N ILE A 147 -6.72 -5.00 -29.79
CA ILE A 147 -6.31 -4.10 -30.88
C ILE A 147 -7.14 -2.80 -30.94
N PRO A 148 -8.48 -2.80 -30.96
CA PRO A 148 -9.26 -1.56 -30.93
C PRO A 148 -9.14 -0.83 -29.58
N LEU A 149 -9.01 -1.58 -28.48
CA LEU A 149 -8.75 -1.02 -27.14
C LEU A 149 -7.37 -0.39 -27.01
N PHE A 150 -6.43 -0.68 -27.92
CA PHE A 150 -5.06 -0.15 -27.98
C PHE A 150 -4.96 1.21 -28.68
N PHE A 151 -5.83 1.48 -29.66
CA PHE A 151 -5.84 2.78 -30.33
C PHE A 151 -6.32 3.91 -29.42
N LEU A 152 -7.35 3.66 -28.61
CA LEU A 152 -7.95 4.65 -27.71
C LEU A 152 -6.93 5.29 -26.74
N PRO A 153 -6.11 4.52 -26.01
CA PRO A 153 -5.15 5.04 -25.04
C PRO A 153 -3.93 5.69 -25.68
N ILE A 154 -3.46 5.18 -26.84
CA ILE A 154 -2.39 5.83 -27.59
C ILE A 154 -2.86 7.18 -28.10
N VAL A 155 -4.06 7.25 -28.69
CA VAL A 155 -4.67 8.49 -29.15
C VAL A 155 -4.89 9.45 -27.97
N PHE A 156 -5.33 8.95 -26.81
CA PHE A 156 -5.42 9.75 -25.59
C PHE A 156 -4.05 10.24 -25.12
N THR A 157 -3.02 9.41 -25.16
CA THR A 157 -1.66 9.76 -24.72
C THR A 157 -1.05 10.82 -25.62
N LEU A 158 -1.13 10.62 -26.94
CA LEU A 158 -0.67 11.56 -27.95
C LEU A 158 -1.51 12.84 -27.95
N GLY A 159 -2.83 12.72 -27.79
CA GLY A 159 -3.76 13.85 -27.73
C GLY A 159 -3.54 14.71 -26.50
N ILE A 160 -3.42 14.11 -25.31
CA ILE A 160 -3.10 14.84 -24.08
C ILE A 160 -1.69 15.45 -24.18
N GLY A 161 -0.71 14.72 -24.73
CA GLY A 161 0.64 15.24 -24.98
C GLY A 161 0.62 16.48 -25.89
N LEU A 162 -0.12 16.41 -27.00
CA LEU A 162 -0.27 17.50 -27.96
C LEU A 162 -1.02 18.70 -27.35
N ILE A 163 -2.11 18.45 -26.62
CA ILE A 163 -2.86 19.49 -25.89
C ILE A 163 -1.97 20.17 -24.85
N SER A 164 -1.10 19.42 -24.15
CA SER A 164 -0.17 20.00 -23.18
C SER A 164 0.88 20.91 -23.83
N LEU A 165 1.34 20.55 -25.03
CA LEU A 165 2.25 21.36 -25.84
C LEU A 165 1.57 22.65 -26.33
N ILE A 166 0.32 22.53 -26.81
CA ILE A 166 -0.47 23.67 -27.33
C ILE A 166 -0.87 24.65 -26.22
N LEU A 167 -1.33 24.13 -25.07
CA LEU A 167 -1.82 24.97 -23.97
C LEU A 167 -0.70 25.61 -23.13
N LYS A 168 0.58 25.32 -23.41
CA LYS A 168 1.75 25.68 -22.56
C LYS A 168 1.52 25.37 -21.07
N ARG A 169 0.61 24.44 -20.77
CA ARG A 169 0.33 23.97 -19.41
C ARG A 169 1.18 22.73 -19.20
N GLY A 170 2.10 22.80 -18.24
CA GLY A 170 2.93 21.67 -17.87
C GLY A 170 2.03 20.52 -17.41
N LEU A 171 1.94 19.46 -18.21
CA LEU A 171 1.33 18.22 -17.76
C LEU A 171 2.23 17.61 -16.67
N SER A 172 1.62 17.02 -15.65
CA SER A 172 2.40 16.30 -14.66
C SER A 172 3.13 15.15 -15.36
N HIS A 173 4.47 15.10 -15.24
CA HIS A 173 5.28 14.04 -15.83
C HIS A 173 4.80 12.64 -15.42
N ARG A 174 4.10 12.53 -14.29
CA ARG A 174 3.49 11.29 -13.79
C ARG A 174 2.37 10.76 -14.67
N VAL A 175 1.51 11.66 -15.17
CA VAL A 175 0.41 11.28 -16.07
C VAL A 175 0.97 10.81 -17.40
N LEU A 176 1.98 11.52 -17.91
CA LEU A 176 2.67 11.12 -19.13
C LEU A 176 3.36 9.76 -18.98
N LEU A 177 4.05 9.53 -17.85
CA LEU A 177 4.70 8.26 -17.57
C LEU A 177 3.69 7.11 -17.44
N ALA A 178 2.57 7.32 -16.75
CA ALA A 178 1.50 6.34 -16.64
C ALA A 178 0.92 5.95 -18.01
N LEU A 179 0.65 6.94 -18.85
CA LEU A 179 0.09 6.78 -20.19
C LEU A 179 1.07 6.11 -21.17
N SER A 180 2.36 6.48 -21.10
CA SER A 180 3.43 5.86 -21.88
C SER A 180 3.65 4.39 -21.48
N CYS A 181 3.67 4.10 -20.17
CA CYS A 181 3.67 2.73 -19.68
C CYS A 181 2.42 2.00 -20.22
N PHE A 182 1.23 2.56 -20.06
CA PHE A 182 -0.02 1.95 -20.51
C PHE A 182 0.00 1.57 -22.01
N SER A 183 0.48 2.48 -22.86
CA SER A 183 0.61 2.26 -24.30
C SER A 183 1.66 1.18 -24.62
N TYR A 184 2.83 1.20 -23.97
CA TYR A 184 3.87 0.21 -24.18
C TYR A 184 3.44 -1.22 -23.80
N ILE A 185 2.62 -1.38 -22.77
CA ILE A 185 2.26 -2.73 -22.30
C ILE A 185 1.12 -3.35 -23.11
N LEU A 186 0.22 -2.54 -23.66
CA LEU A 186 -0.75 -3.07 -24.63
C LEU A 186 -0.03 -3.55 -25.90
N LEU A 187 1.07 -2.91 -26.28
CA LEU A 187 1.95 -3.41 -27.35
C LEU A 187 2.62 -4.74 -26.96
N ILE A 188 3.11 -4.88 -25.71
CA ILE A 188 3.58 -6.17 -25.17
C ILE A 188 2.47 -7.23 -25.24
N ARG A 189 1.22 -6.88 -24.92
CA ARG A 189 0.08 -7.81 -24.92
C ARG A 189 -0.28 -8.34 -26.32
N LEU A 190 0.05 -7.61 -27.39
CA LEU A 190 -0.10 -8.12 -28.76
C LEU A 190 0.82 -9.32 -29.03
N VAL A 191 2.00 -9.32 -28.41
CA VAL A 191 3.02 -10.35 -28.56
C VAL A 191 2.83 -11.48 -27.55
N PHE A 192 2.62 -11.13 -26.27
CA PHE A 192 2.64 -12.05 -25.14
C PHE A 192 1.24 -12.45 -24.63
N ASN A 193 1.18 -13.60 -23.97
CA ASN A 193 -0.03 -14.09 -23.28
C ASN A 193 -0.30 -13.29 -21.99
N PRO A 194 -1.55 -13.29 -21.46
CA PRO A 194 -1.93 -12.50 -20.29
C PRO A 194 -0.99 -12.64 -19.09
N GLN A 195 -0.59 -13.87 -18.77
CA GLN A 195 0.31 -14.17 -17.65
C GLN A 195 1.69 -13.51 -17.82
N TRP A 196 2.29 -13.61 -19.01
CA TRP A 196 3.59 -13.00 -19.29
C TRP A 196 3.52 -11.48 -19.30
N SER A 197 2.43 -10.90 -19.84
CA SER A 197 2.20 -9.46 -19.78
C SER A 197 2.09 -8.95 -18.33
N ALA A 198 1.32 -9.66 -17.49
CA ALA A 198 1.20 -9.31 -16.08
C ALA A 198 2.52 -9.50 -15.31
N PHE A 199 3.27 -10.55 -15.60
CA PHE A 199 4.59 -10.79 -15.02
C PHE A 199 5.59 -9.66 -15.34
N LEU A 200 5.73 -9.32 -16.64
CA LEU A 200 6.60 -8.23 -17.07
C LEU A 200 6.21 -6.91 -16.41
N TYR A 201 4.91 -6.67 -16.30
CA TYR A 201 4.43 -5.46 -15.64
C TYR A 201 4.79 -5.44 -14.14
N MET A 202 4.64 -6.57 -13.47
CA MET A 202 5.06 -6.71 -12.09
C MET A 202 6.56 -6.47 -11.92
N MET A 203 7.40 -6.87 -12.88
CA MET A 203 8.82 -6.55 -12.85
C MET A 203 9.07 -5.04 -12.99
N VAL A 204 8.31 -4.33 -13.83
CA VAL A 204 8.39 -2.87 -13.94
C VAL A 204 7.99 -2.19 -12.63
N ILE A 205 6.89 -2.63 -11.99
CA ILE A 205 6.49 -2.13 -10.67
C ILE A 205 7.63 -2.34 -9.66
N LEU A 206 8.18 -3.56 -9.58
CA LEU A 206 9.26 -3.88 -8.65
C LEU A 206 10.50 -3.02 -8.92
N LEU A 207 10.90 -2.85 -10.18
CA LEU A 207 12.03 -2.01 -10.55
C LEU A 207 11.86 -0.57 -10.04
N PHE A 208 10.73 0.07 -10.33
CA PHE A 208 10.48 1.45 -9.91
C PHE A 208 10.36 1.59 -8.39
N THR A 209 9.67 0.64 -7.75
CA THR A 209 9.45 0.68 -6.29
C THR A 209 10.74 0.45 -5.51
N TYR A 210 11.60 -0.47 -5.96
CA TYR A 210 12.91 -0.70 -5.35
C TYR A 210 13.89 0.42 -5.67
N ALA A 211 13.92 0.96 -6.90
CA ALA A 211 14.75 2.12 -7.23
C ALA A 211 14.41 3.33 -6.34
N SER A 212 13.12 3.59 -6.15
CA SER A 212 12.64 4.60 -5.20
C SER A 212 13.02 4.26 -3.76
N GLY A 213 12.91 2.99 -3.35
CA GLY A 213 13.23 2.55 -1.99
C GLY A 213 14.72 2.71 -1.64
N LEU A 214 15.62 2.38 -2.56
CA LEU A 214 17.06 2.53 -2.37
C LEU A 214 17.47 3.99 -2.15
N GLN A 215 16.86 4.92 -2.87
CA GLN A 215 17.09 6.36 -2.64
C GLN A 215 16.71 6.77 -1.21
N TYR A 216 15.57 6.27 -0.72
CA TYR A 216 15.12 6.54 0.65
C TYR A 216 16.08 5.97 1.68
N ILE A 217 16.51 4.72 1.51
CA ILE A 217 17.44 4.06 2.44
C ILE A 217 18.78 4.80 2.45
N ALA A 218 19.31 5.19 1.29
CA ALA A 218 20.58 5.90 1.19
C ALA A 218 20.55 7.24 1.93
N VAL A 219 19.53 8.05 1.69
CA VAL A 219 19.34 9.35 2.37
C VAL A 219 19.13 9.16 3.87
N SER A 220 18.31 8.19 4.26
CA SER A 220 17.99 7.93 5.67
C SER A 220 19.19 7.40 6.44
N TYR A 221 19.98 6.51 5.85
CA TYR A 221 21.19 5.97 6.46
C TYR A 221 22.22 7.07 6.73
N SER A 222 22.45 7.97 5.77
CA SER A 222 23.39 9.09 5.98
C SER A 222 22.96 10.01 7.12
N ALA A 223 21.66 10.27 7.25
CA ALA A 223 21.14 11.14 8.29
C ALA A 223 21.13 10.43 9.67
N TRP A 224 20.77 9.14 9.72
CA TRP A 224 20.73 8.34 10.95
C TRP A 224 22.13 8.04 11.51
N ALA A 225 23.11 7.72 10.65
CA ALA A 225 24.49 7.45 11.06
C ALA A 225 25.16 8.66 11.73
N GLY A 226 24.66 9.87 11.48
CA GLY A 226 25.10 11.09 12.18
C GLY A 226 24.62 11.17 13.64
N VAL A 227 23.50 10.53 13.98
CA VAL A 227 22.84 10.61 15.30
C VAL A 227 23.11 9.37 16.15
N HIS A 228 23.17 8.18 15.55
CA HIS A 228 23.32 6.92 16.26
C HIS A 228 24.50 6.10 15.71
N ARG A 229 25.33 5.56 16.62
CA ARG A 229 26.56 4.83 16.24
C ARG A 229 26.37 3.35 15.97
N ASN A 230 25.28 2.70 16.39
CA ASN A 230 25.15 1.23 16.34
C ASN A 230 24.01 0.73 15.41
N PRO A 231 24.32 0.28 14.17
CA PRO A 231 23.32 -0.12 13.18
C PRO A 231 22.54 -1.40 13.56
N PHE A 232 22.99 -2.14 14.57
CA PHE A 232 22.35 -3.39 14.98
C PHE A 232 20.88 -3.19 15.37
N PHE A 233 20.58 -2.17 16.17
CA PHE A 233 19.21 -1.92 16.64
C PHE A 233 18.26 -1.56 15.49
N LEU A 234 18.75 -0.79 14.52
CA LEU A 234 18.02 -0.44 13.31
C LEU A 234 17.63 -1.71 12.52
N ILE A 235 18.60 -2.61 12.30
CA ILE A 235 18.38 -3.85 11.54
C ILE A 235 17.38 -4.76 12.27
N VAL A 236 17.53 -4.95 13.58
CA VAL A 236 16.61 -5.78 14.36
C VAL A 236 15.18 -5.23 14.28
N ARG A 237 15.01 -3.91 14.39
CA ARG A 237 13.69 -3.27 14.31
C ARG A 237 13.07 -3.44 12.93
N LEU A 238 13.84 -3.24 11.85
CA LEU A 238 13.40 -3.45 10.46
C LEU A 238 12.99 -4.89 10.18
N ILE A 239 13.76 -5.86 10.66
CA ILE A 239 13.44 -7.30 10.50
C ILE A 239 12.16 -7.62 11.27
N SER A 240 12.04 -7.14 12.50
CA SER A 240 10.89 -7.43 13.36
C SER A 240 9.57 -6.88 12.78
N SER A 241 9.59 -5.69 12.15
CA SER A 241 8.39 -5.06 11.58
C SER A 241 7.89 -5.74 10.30
N CYS A 242 8.77 -6.48 9.61
CA CYS A 242 8.42 -7.18 8.37
C CYS A 242 8.07 -8.65 8.60
N LEU A 243 8.46 -9.25 9.74
CA LEU A 243 8.36 -10.68 9.97
C LEU A 243 6.92 -11.20 9.85
N ILE A 244 5.97 -10.59 10.56
CA ILE A 244 4.57 -11.03 10.61
C ILE A 244 3.88 -10.87 9.25
N PRO A 245 3.92 -9.69 8.58
CA PRO A 245 3.31 -9.53 7.26
C PRO A 245 3.88 -10.48 6.20
N ILE A 246 5.20 -10.69 6.20
CA ILE A 246 5.85 -11.55 5.22
C ILE A 246 5.53 -13.02 5.49
N LEU A 247 5.49 -13.44 6.76
CA LEU A 247 5.04 -14.77 7.13
C LEU A 247 3.61 -15.03 6.65
N ALA A 248 2.71 -14.06 6.86
CA ALA A 248 1.33 -14.16 6.39
C ALA A 248 1.23 -14.32 4.87
N LEU A 249 2.04 -13.58 4.10
CA LEU A 249 2.12 -13.75 2.64
C LEU A 249 2.67 -15.11 2.24
N ILE A 250 3.72 -15.61 2.90
CA ILE A 250 4.29 -16.94 2.62
C ILE A 250 3.23 -18.03 2.84
N MET A 251 2.39 -17.89 3.87
CA MET A 251 1.31 -18.85 4.14
C MET A 251 0.28 -18.94 3.01
N LEU A 252 0.12 -17.90 2.18
CA LEU A 252 -0.77 -17.94 1.01
C LEU A 252 -0.36 -18.99 -0.03
N ARG A 253 0.91 -19.42 -0.03
CA ARG A 253 1.34 -20.55 -0.88
C ARG A 253 0.61 -21.84 -0.54
N TYR A 254 0.32 -22.05 0.74
CA TYR A 254 -0.27 -23.28 1.26
C TYR A 254 -1.78 -23.16 1.42
N VAL A 255 -2.28 -21.96 1.78
CA VAL A 255 -3.70 -21.72 2.02
C VAL A 255 -4.19 -20.49 1.24
N PRO A 256 -4.19 -20.56 -0.10
CA PRO A 256 -4.55 -19.41 -0.94
C PRO A 256 -5.99 -18.95 -0.70
N SER A 257 -6.91 -19.87 -0.36
CA SER A 257 -8.32 -19.54 -0.02
C SER A 257 -8.49 -18.60 1.17
N HIS A 258 -7.45 -18.45 2.00
CA HIS A 258 -7.44 -17.57 3.17
C HIS A 258 -6.75 -16.22 2.89
N SER A 259 -6.66 -15.82 1.61
CA SER A 259 -6.12 -14.53 1.16
C SER A 259 -6.67 -13.33 1.93
N TRP A 260 -7.94 -13.38 2.34
CA TRP A 260 -8.58 -12.34 3.15
C TRP A 260 -7.88 -12.10 4.50
N MET A 261 -7.36 -13.14 5.16
CA MET A 261 -6.64 -12.98 6.43
C MET A 261 -5.33 -12.23 6.24
N ALA A 262 -4.59 -12.54 5.16
CA ALA A 262 -3.35 -11.83 4.84
C ALA A 262 -3.60 -10.34 4.53
N ILE A 263 -4.72 -10.02 3.87
CA ILE A 263 -5.15 -8.62 3.66
C ILE A 263 -5.32 -7.90 4.99
N PHE A 264 -6.00 -8.51 5.96
CA PHE A 264 -6.19 -7.90 7.29
C PHE A 264 -4.88 -7.75 8.06
N VAL A 265 -4.03 -8.78 8.09
CA VAL A 265 -2.69 -8.72 8.71
C VAL A 265 -1.93 -7.50 8.18
N ILE A 266 -1.78 -7.42 6.86
CA ILE A 266 -1.04 -6.33 6.21
C ILE A 266 -1.68 -4.97 6.46
N SER A 267 -3.00 -4.89 6.44
CA SER A 267 -3.72 -3.64 6.69
C SER A 267 -3.55 -3.14 8.12
N PHE A 268 -3.62 -4.03 9.12
CA PHE A 268 -3.42 -3.69 10.52
C PHE A 268 -1.98 -3.28 10.81
N ASP A 269 -1.00 -3.99 10.25
CA ASP A 269 0.41 -3.63 10.40
C ASP A 269 0.72 -2.25 9.77
N PHE A 270 0.16 -1.94 8.59
CA PHE A 270 0.30 -0.60 8.01
C PHE A 270 -0.43 0.48 8.81
N ALA A 271 -1.60 0.17 9.37
CA ALA A 271 -2.35 1.12 10.18
C ALA A 271 -1.61 1.46 11.48
N SER A 272 -1.02 0.47 12.16
CA SER A 272 -0.18 0.68 13.35
C SER A 272 1.05 1.54 13.02
N GLN A 273 1.82 1.20 11.96
CA GLN A 273 2.99 1.98 11.58
C GLN A 273 2.65 3.43 11.19
N GLY A 274 1.50 3.61 10.52
CA GLY A 274 0.97 4.93 10.23
C GLY A 274 0.66 5.72 11.51
N LEU A 275 0.06 5.06 12.51
CA LEU A 275 -0.33 5.70 13.78
C LEU A 275 0.89 6.22 14.53
N ASP A 276 1.94 5.40 14.62
CA ASP A 276 3.21 5.81 15.23
C ASP A 276 3.80 7.04 14.52
N THR A 277 3.79 7.04 13.17
CA THR A 277 4.36 8.14 12.36
C THR A 277 3.59 9.45 12.54
N TRP A 278 2.27 9.39 12.70
CA TRP A 278 1.48 10.59 12.97
C TRP A 278 1.76 11.15 14.35
N ILE A 279 1.98 10.30 15.34
CA ILE A 279 2.17 10.74 16.73
C ILE A 279 3.55 11.32 16.94
N SER A 280 4.58 10.76 16.28
CA SER A 280 5.89 11.40 16.23
C SER A 280 5.83 12.78 15.56
N SER A 281 4.98 12.97 14.54
CA SER A 281 4.79 14.30 13.91
C SER A 281 4.17 15.36 14.83
N LEU A 282 3.51 14.95 15.93
CA LEU A 282 2.96 15.85 16.95
C LEU A 282 4.00 16.29 17.99
N GLY A 283 5.28 15.88 17.86
CA GLY A 283 6.38 16.36 18.68
C GLY A 283 6.41 15.88 20.12
N ARG A 284 5.64 14.83 20.48
CA ARG A 284 5.64 14.25 21.83
C ARG A 284 6.63 13.09 21.92
N GLU A 285 7.62 13.19 22.82
CA GLU A 285 8.58 12.11 23.11
C GLU A 285 7.90 10.87 23.68
N GLU A 286 8.16 9.72 23.08
CA GLU A 286 7.65 8.42 23.54
C GLU A 286 8.66 7.71 24.45
N THR A 287 8.90 8.22 25.66
CA THR A 287 9.85 7.59 26.60
C THR A 287 9.30 6.36 27.32
N ILE A 288 7.99 6.07 27.26
CA ILE A 288 7.33 5.06 28.10
C ILE A 288 6.93 3.78 27.34
N LYS A 289 6.93 3.77 26.00
CA LYS A 289 6.20 2.75 25.22
C LYS A 289 7.00 1.57 24.66
N ASP A 290 8.32 1.67 24.50
CA ASP A 290 9.12 0.53 23.97
C ASP A 290 9.14 -0.68 24.94
N ARG A 291 9.07 -0.45 26.27
CA ARG A 291 8.97 -1.55 27.26
C ARG A 291 7.57 -2.17 27.31
N LEU A 292 6.51 -1.37 27.12
CA LEU A 292 5.15 -1.90 27.08
C LEU A 292 4.93 -2.73 25.81
N LYS A 293 5.39 -2.25 24.64
CA LYS A 293 5.37 -3.00 23.36
C LYS A 293 6.07 -4.35 23.49
N GLN A 294 7.22 -4.43 24.16
CA GLN A 294 7.91 -5.70 24.44
C GLN A 294 7.21 -6.58 25.50
N ALA A 295 6.61 -5.97 26.53
CA ALA A 295 5.93 -6.70 27.60
C ALA A 295 4.53 -7.21 27.22
N THR A 296 3.84 -6.56 26.26
CA THR A 296 2.51 -6.97 25.78
C THR A 296 2.54 -8.00 24.65
N LEU A 297 3.67 -8.14 23.94
CA LEU A 297 3.88 -9.15 22.90
C LEU A 297 3.72 -10.59 23.43
N ILE A 298 4.16 -10.85 24.66
CA ILE A 298 4.14 -12.19 25.28
C ILE A 298 2.70 -12.59 25.70
N PRO A 299 1.93 -11.78 26.45
CA PRO A 299 0.53 -12.09 26.76
C PRO A 299 -0.38 -12.16 25.52
N LEU A 300 -0.13 -11.35 24.49
CA LEU A 300 -0.84 -11.40 23.22
C LEU A 300 -0.62 -12.70 22.48
N ALA A 301 0.64 -13.11 22.35
CA ALA A 301 1.00 -14.38 21.74
C ALA A 301 0.34 -15.53 22.50
N VAL A 302 0.30 -15.47 23.83
CA VAL A 302 -0.40 -16.44 24.68
C VAL A 302 -1.93 -16.40 24.45
N SER A 303 -2.54 -15.22 24.33
CA SER A 303 -3.99 -15.10 24.04
C SER A 303 -4.35 -15.59 22.62
N ALA A 304 -3.46 -15.41 21.65
CA ALA A 304 -3.60 -15.93 20.29
C ALA A 304 -3.52 -17.46 20.24
N VAL A 305 -2.65 -18.05 21.08
CA VAL A 305 -2.57 -19.49 21.30
C VAL A 305 -3.85 -20.03 21.95
N LEU A 306 -4.51 -19.28 22.84
CA LEU A 306 -5.78 -19.69 23.46
C LEU A 306 -6.99 -19.57 22.51
N LEU A 307 -6.96 -18.63 21.55
CA LEU A 307 -7.97 -18.46 20.50
C LEU A 307 -7.86 -19.49 19.35
N PHE A 308 -6.85 -20.37 19.39
CA PHE A 308 -6.65 -21.49 18.46
C PHE A 308 -7.88 -22.43 18.36
N SER A 309 -8.74 -22.47 19.37
CA SER A 309 -9.95 -23.32 19.38
C SER A 309 -11.08 -22.86 18.43
N LEU A 310 -10.96 -21.68 17.81
CA LEU A 310 -11.98 -21.11 16.90
C LEU A 310 -11.52 -21.03 15.44
N ALA A 311 -10.28 -21.40 15.13
CA ALA A 311 -9.72 -21.32 13.78
C ALA A 311 -10.12 -22.53 12.93
N ASP A 312 -10.27 -22.34 11.61
CA ASP A 312 -10.40 -23.45 10.65
C ASP A 312 -9.05 -24.18 10.55
N THR A 313 -8.77 -25.08 11.50
CA THR A 313 -7.47 -25.76 11.70
C THR A 313 -7.26 -26.95 10.77
N ARG A 314 -7.93 -27.04 9.63
CA ARG A 314 -7.73 -28.16 8.70
C ARG A 314 -6.29 -28.26 8.19
N THR A 315 -5.52 -27.16 8.23
CA THR A 315 -4.11 -27.12 7.81
C THR A 315 -3.24 -26.31 8.77
N MET A 316 -2.00 -26.76 8.99
CA MET A 316 -1.00 -26.06 9.82
C MET A 316 -0.77 -24.61 9.36
N ALA A 317 -0.73 -24.38 8.05
CA ALA A 317 -0.52 -23.05 7.49
C ALA A 317 -1.70 -22.10 7.74
N GLY A 318 -2.94 -22.62 7.79
CA GLY A 318 -4.12 -21.83 8.16
C GLY A 318 -4.07 -21.38 9.62
N GLY A 319 -3.61 -22.27 10.51
CA GLY A 319 -3.35 -21.94 11.90
C GLY A 319 -2.28 -20.85 12.09
N ILE A 320 -1.17 -20.92 11.34
CA ILE A 320 -0.13 -19.88 11.36
C ILE A 320 -0.69 -18.53 10.92
N LEU A 321 -1.47 -18.50 9.83
CA LEU A 321 -2.07 -17.27 9.32
C LEU A 321 -3.06 -16.64 10.30
N TRP A 322 -3.83 -17.48 11.02
CA TRP A 322 -4.69 -17.06 12.12
C TRP A 322 -3.89 -16.43 13.27
N ILE A 323 -2.78 -17.05 13.68
CA ILE A 323 -1.90 -16.50 14.72
C ILE A 323 -1.36 -15.14 14.28
N CYS A 324 -0.90 -15.00 13.03
CA CYS A 324 -0.47 -13.70 12.48
C CYS A 324 -1.59 -12.65 12.59
N LEU A 325 -2.82 -13.00 12.18
CA LEU A 325 -3.96 -12.09 12.25
C LEU A 325 -4.26 -11.63 13.67
N ILE A 326 -4.25 -12.57 14.62
CA ILE A 326 -4.51 -12.23 16.03
C ILE A 326 -3.41 -11.30 16.54
N ILE A 327 -2.14 -11.63 16.32
CA ILE A 327 -1.02 -10.79 16.76
C ILE A 327 -1.13 -9.38 16.19
N SER A 328 -1.33 -9.22 14.87
CA SER A 328 -1.46 -7.88 14.24
C SER A 328 -2.69 -7.12 14.75
N THR A 329 -3.81 -7.80 14.98
CA THR A 329 -5.04 -7.17 15.51
C THR A 329 -4.82 -6.61 16.91
N PHE A 330 -4.27 -7.42 17.81
CA PHE A 330 -4.04 -6.96 19.17
C PHE A 330 -2.92 -5.92 19.24
N TYR A 331 -1.87 -6.06 18.42
CA TYR A 331 -0.80 -5.06 18.32
C TYR A 331 -1.38 -3.69 17.94
N MET A 332 -2.25 -3.65 16.92
CA MET A 332 -2.97 -2.44 16.54
C MET A 332 -3.88 -1.90 17.66
N ALA A 333 -4.57 -2.79 18.39
CA ALA A 333 -5.45 -2.39 19.50
C ALA A 333 -4.68 -1.77 20.67
N ILE A 334 -3.51 -2.32 21.02
CA ILE A 334 -2.64 -1.78 22.06
C ILE A 334 -2.11 -0.41 21.65
N ASP A 335 -1.63 -0.27 20.41
CA ASP A 335 -1.19 1.02 19.89
C ASP A 335 -2.33 2.03 19.99
N TYR A 336 -3.51 1.71 19.46
CA TYR A 336 -4.68 2.58 19.54
C TYR A 336 -5.01 2.98 20.98
N TYR A 337 -5.06 2.02 21.91
CA TYR A 337 -5.35 2.30 23.33
C TYR A 337 -4.28 3.19 23.97
N GLY A 338 -3.01 2.87 23.76
CA GLY A 338 -1.89 3.64 24.26
C GLY A 338 -1.84 5.06 23.69
N HIS A 339 -2.41 5.27 22.51
CA HIS A 339 -2.48 6.57 21.85
C HIS A 339 -3.85 7.27 21.99
N ARG A 340 -4.84 6.63 22.63
CA ARG A 340 -6.23 7.12 22.74
C ARG A 340 -6.32 8.52 23.33
N LYS A 341 -5.57 8.80 24.39
CA LYS A 341 -5.60 10.13 25.04
C LYS A 341 -5.10 11.21 24.07
N LEU A 342 -4.09 10.91 23.26
CA LEU A 342 -3.54 11.81 22.25
C LEU A 342 -4.54 12.05 21.10
N LEU A 343 -5.15 10.96 20.62
CA LEU A 343 -6.18 10.97 19.58
C LEU A 343 -7.41 11.81 19.97
N LEU A 344 -7.85 11.70 21.23
CA LEU A 344 -9.01 12.43 21.74
C LEU A 344 -8.72 13.89 22.08
N THR A 345 -7.50 14.21 22.50
CA THR A 345 -7.21 15.58 22.93
C THR A 345 -7.07 16.56 21.78
N GLY A 346 -6.58 16.16 20.59
CA GLY A 346 -6.60 16.97 19.36
C GLY A 346 -6.06 18.41 19.43
N THR A 347 -5.59 18.86 20.59
CA THR A 347 -5.26 20.24 20.86
C THR A 347 -3.77 20.43 20.62
N ILE A 348 -3.53 21.23 19.59
CA ILE A 348 -2.36 22.07 19.43
C ILE A 348 -2.29 22.95 20.69
N SER A 349 -1.71 22.47 21.79
CA SER A 349 -1.21 23.39 22.82
C SER A 349 0.19 23.81 22.38
N GLN A 350 0.24 24.90 21.64
CA GLN A 350 1.42 25.75 21.69
C GLN A 350 1.55 26.23 23.13
N SER A 351 2.58 25.77 23.84
CA SER A 351 3.11 26.45 25.02
C SER A 351 4.61 26.30 24.99
#